data_AF-A0A378VUU8-F1
#
_entry.id   AF-A0A378VUU8-F1
#
_cell.length_a   1.000
_cell.length_b   1.000
_cell.length_c   1.000
_cell.angle_alpha   90.00
_cell.angle_beta   90.00
_cell.angle_gamma   90.00
#
_symmetry.space_group_name_H-M   'P 1'
#
loop_
_entity.id
_entity.type
_entity.pdbx_description
1 polymer ?
#
loop_
_entity_poly.entity_id
_entity_poly.type
_entity_poly.pdbx_seq_one_letter_code
_entity_poly.pdbx_strand_id
1 'polypeptide(L)'
;MMGFNTYRGEAMSMGEKPAVALFDAPASGRMCVGEAITNIAAVNIGDIGNIKLSANWMAACGNEGEDEKLYRTVEAVSKACQALDLSIPVGKDSLSMKPCGRTAKRKIRGFAVEPDYFRVRAC
;
A
#
# COMPACT_ATOMS: atom_id res chain seq x y z
N MET A 1 6.97 -27.70 12.46
CA MET A 1 8.29 -27.04 12.54
C MET A 1 8.76 -26.78 11.12
N MET A 2 9.23 -25.57 10.81
CA MET A 2 9.95 -25.30 9.54
C MET A 2 11.29 -26.04 9.55
N GLY A 3 11.79 -26.49 8.39
CA GLY A 3 13.00 -27.33 8.32
C GLY A 3 13.37 -27.75 6.90
N PHE A 4 14.49 -28.46 6.76
CA PHE A 4 15.06 -28.83 5.45
C PHE A 4 14.24 -29.92 4.71
N ASN A 5 13.60 -30.83 5.43
CA ASN A 5 12.78 -31.92 4.86
C ASN A 5 11.29 -31.73 5.20
N THR A 6 10.71 -30.58 4.84
CA THR A 6 9.28 -30.28 5.01
C THR A 6 8.76 -29.50 3.82
N TYR A 7 7.46 -29.62 3.55
CA TYR A 7 6.74 -28.86 2.51
C TYR A 7 6.15 -27.53 3.02
N ARG A 8 6.46 -27.14 4.26
CA ARG A 8 6.06 -25.84 4.85
C ARG A 8 7.04 -24.75 4.43
N GLY A 9 6.50 -23.58 4.10
CA GLY A 9 7.25 -22.40 3.66
C GLY A 9 6.53 -21.10 4.03
N GLU A 10 7.14 -19.98 3.69
CA GLU A 10 6.57 -18.63 3.77
C GLU A 10 6.40 -18.11 2.34
N ALA A 11 5.39 -17.28 2.11
CA ALA A 11 5.14 -16.68 0.81
C ALA A 11 4.99 -15.18 0.98
N MET A 12 5.51 -14.40 0.04
CA MET A 12 5.43 -12.95 0.07
C MET A 12 4.88 -12.44 -1.24
N SER A 13 4.00 -11.45 -1.19
CA SER A 13 3.54 -10.71 -2.35
C SER A 13 3.47 -9.22 -2.05
N MET A 14 3.38 -8.40 -3.10
CA MET A 14 3.22 -6.96 -2.97
C MET A 14 2.10 -6.46 -3.87
N GLY A 15 1.47 -5.37 -3.46
CA GLY A 15 0.57 -4.57 -4.27
C GLY A 15 0.93 -3.09 -4.19
N GLU A 16 0.72 -2.36 -5.28
CA GLU A 16 0.86 -0.90 -5.34
C GLU A 16 0.05 -0.31 -6.51
N LYS A 17 -0.64 0.80 -6.24
CA LYS A 17 -1.48 1.49 -7.24
C LYS A 17 -1.32 3.03 -7.18
N PRO A 18 -0.10 3.58 -7.27
CA PRO A 18 0.14 5.03 -7.23
C PRO A 18 -0.65 5.82 -8.26
N ALA A 19 -0.73 5.32 -9.49
CA ALA A 19 -1.43 6.01 -10.58
C ALA A 19 -2.92 6.18 -10.30
N VAL A 20 -3.55 5.24 -9.57
CA VAL A 20 -4.96 5.33 -9.17
C VAL A 20 -5.14 6.42 -8.11
N ALA A 21 -4.15 6.64 -7.24
CA ALA A 21 -4.24 7.60 -6.14
C ALA A 21 -4.37 9.06 -6.61
N LEU A 22 -3.90 9.38 -7.82
CA LEU A 22 -4.11 10.68 -8.47
C LEU A 22 -5.58 11.03 -8.68
N PHE A 23 -6.42 10.01 -8.90
CA PHE A 23 -7.84 10.17 -9.18
C PHE A 23 -8.70 9.82 -7.96
N ASP A 24 -8.38 8.72 -7.29
CA ASP A 24 -9.09 8.22 -6.10
C ASP A 24 -8.10 7.49 -5.17
N ALA A 25 -7.59 8.21 -4.16
CA ALA A 25 -6.67 7.67 -3.16
C ALA A 25 -7.29 6.51 -2.34
N PRO A 26 -8.53 6.61 -1.82
CA PRO A 26 -9.21 5.47 -1.20
C PRO A 26 -9.34 4.23 -2.09
N ALA A 27 -9.65 4.38 -3.38
CA ALA A 27 -9.69 3.25 -4.31
C ALA A 27 -8.31 2.65 -4.54
N SER A 28 -7.27 3.47 -4.66
CA SER A 28 -5.89 3.01 -4.74
C SER A 28 -5.53 2.11 -3.55
N GLY A 29 -5.90 2.53 -2.32
CA GLY A 29 -5.72 1.74 -1.11
C GLY A 29 -6.35 0.34 -1.19
N ARG A 30 -7.62 0.27 -1.60
CA ARG A 30 -8.35 -1.02 -1.73
C ARG A 30 -7.77 -1.89 -2.83
N MET A 31 -7.41 -1.31 -3.97
CA MET A 31 -6.82 -2.07 -5.08
C MET A 31 -5.43 -2.61 -4.74
N CYS A 32 -4.65 -1.87 -3.95
CA CYS A 32 -3.35 -2.31 -3.46
C CYS A 32 -3.45 -3.55 -2.56
N VAL A 33 -4.42 -3.57 -1.63
CA VAL A 33 -4.73 -4.77 -0.83
C VAL A 33 -5.19 -5.93 -1.73
N GLY A 34 -6.10 -5.65 -2.66
CA GLY A 34 -6.58 -6.65 -3.61
C GLY A 34 -5.47 -7.28 -4.43
N GLU A 35 -4.57 -6.47 -4.99
CA GLU A 35 -3.41 -6.94 -5.77
C GLU A 35 -2.48 -7.83 -4.95
N ALA A 36 -2.18 -7.45 -3.71
CA ALA A 36 -1.34 -8.28 -2.84
C ALA A 36 -1.98 -9.65 -2.60
N ILE A 37 -3.29 -9.71 -2.33
CA ILE A 37 -4.02 -10.97 -2.13
C ILE A 37 -4.05 -11.78 -3.42
N THR A 38 -4.41 -11.18 -4.56
CA THR A 38 -4.49 -11.91 -5.84
C THR A 38 -3.13 -12.45 -6.28
N ASN A 39 -2.05 -11.74 -5.99
CA ASN A 39 -0.69 -12.18 -6.30
C ASN A 39 -0.27 -13.42 -5.51
N ILE A 40 -0.85 -13.66 -4.32
CA ILE A 40 -0.54 -14.80 -3.46
C ILE A 40 -1.64 -15.87 -3.45
N ALA A 41 -2.73 -15.66 -4.19
CA ALA A 41 -3.92 -16.51 -4.16
C ALA A 41 -3.69 -17.96 -4.63
N ALA A 42 -2.64 -18.21 -5.43
CA ALA A 42 -2.29 -19.56 -5.87
C ALA A 42 -1.47 -20.35 -4.82
N VAL A 43 -1.09 -19.73 -3.70
CA VAL A 43 -0.33 -20.37 -2.62
C VAL A 43 -1.29 -21.02 -1.63
N ASN A 44 -0.97 -22.24 -1.18
CA ASN A 44 -1.72 -22.91 -0.14
C ASN A 44 -1.42 -22.32 1.26
N ILE A 45 -2.11 -21.23 1.61
CA ILE A 45 -1.99 -20.52 2.90
C ILE A 45 -3.04 -20.99 3.93
N GLY A 46 -4.09 -21.68 3.45
CA GLY A 46 -5.24 -22.08 4.26
C GLY A 46 -6.22 -20.92 4.41
N ASP A 47 -6.54 -20.57 5.66
CA ASP A 47 -7.45 -19.46 5.97
C ASP A 47 -6.84 -18.11 5.60
N ILE A 48 -7.65 -17.19 5.08
CA ILE A 48 -7.24 -15.84 4.68
C ILE A 48 -6.68 -15.05 5.88
N GLY A 49 -7.17 -15.32 7.10
CA GLY A 49 -6.67 -14.70 8.33
C GLY A 49 -5.20 -15.03 8.67
N ASN A 50 -4.62 -16.05 8.02
CA ASN A 50 -3.19 -16.36 8.13
C ASN A 50 -2.32 -15.34 7.38
N ILE A 51 -2.86 -14.57 6.44
CA ILE A 51 -2.13 -13.54 5.70
C ILE A 51 -1.91 -12.32 6.61
N LYS A 52 -0.65 -11.88 6.73
CA LYS A 52 -0.27 -10.69 7.49
C LYS A 52 0.21 -9.59 6.55
N LEU A 53 -0.41 -8.42 6.66
CA LEU A 53 -0.12 -7.29 5.80
C LEU A 53 0.87 -6.31 6.46
N SER A 54 1.78 -5.76 5.67
CA SER A 54 2.57 -4.58 6.01
C SER A 54 2.10 -3.41 5.18
N ALA A 55 1.68 -2.33 5.84
CA ALA A 55 1.21 -1.10 5.20
C ALA A 55 2.32 -0.03 5.20
N ASN A 56 2.78 0.37 4.01
CA ASN A 56 3.75 1.45 3.86
C ASN A 56 3.06 2.65 3.20
N TRP A 57 2.98 3.74 3.95
CA TRP A 57 2.29 4.98 3.57
C TRP A 57 3.28 6.02 3.10
N MET A 58 3.07 6.56 1.91
CA MET A 58 3.85 7.69 1.41
C MET A 58 2.90 8.81 1.04
N ALA A 59 3.15 9.99 1.63
CA ALA A 59 2.32 11.16 1.42
C ALA A 59 3.18 12.45 1.40
N ALA A 60 2.74 13.47 0.67
CA ALA A 60 3.31 14.80 0.65
C ALA A 60 2.59 15.71 1.67
N CYS A 61 2.62 15.31 2.96
CA CYS A 61 1.84 15.96 4.01
C CYS A 61 2.06 17.48 4.09
N GLY A 62 0.99 18.21 4.40
CA GLY A 62 0.96 19.67 4.36
C GLY A 62 0.89 20.29 2.96
N ASN A 63 0.63 19.48 1.92
CA ASN A 63 0.06 19.97 0.67
C ASN A 63 -1.46 19.99 0.78
N GLU A 64 -2.11 20.95 0.12
CA GLU A 64 -3.56 21.09 0.15
C GLU A 64 -4.26 19.81 -0.32
N GLY A 65 -5.10 19.23 0.54
CA GLY A 65 -5.87 18.02 0.27
C GLY A 65 -5.14 16.68 0.49
N GLU A 66 -3.81 16.65 0.62
CA GLU A 66 -3.08 15.37 0.76
C GLU A 66 -3.29 14.70 2.13
N ASP A 67 -3.44 15.48 3.20
CA ASP A 67 -3.69 14.94 4.54
C ASP A 67 -5.10 14.29 4.63
N GLU A 68 -6.10 14.89 3.97
CA GLU A 68 -7.45 14.33 3.88
C GLU A 68 -7.46 13.03 3.06
N LYS A 69 -6.77 13.02 1.92
CA LYS A 69 -6.63 11.83 1.06
C LYS A 69 -5.96 10.69 1.82
N LEU A 70 -4.89 10.96 2.55
CA LEU A 70 -4.21 9.97 3.37
C LEU A 70 -5.17 9.37 4.41
N TYR A 71 -5.87 10.22 5.18
CA TYR A 71 -6.82 9.77 6.19
C TYR A 71 -7.93 8.89 5.59
N ARG A 72 -8.56 9.34 4.50
CA ARG A 72 -9.63 8.56 3.83
C ARG A 72 -9.11 7.25 3.25
N THR A 73 -7.86 7.22 2.80
CA THR A 73 -7.24 6.00 2.30
C THR A 73 -6.99 4.99 3.42
N VAL A 74 -6.44 5.44 4.56
CA VAL A 74 -6.27 4.60 5.75
C VAL A 74 -7.61 4.06 6.23
N GLU A 75 -8.66 4.90 6.27
CA GLU A 75 -10.01 4.47 6.66
C GLU A 75 -10.57 3.41 5.71
N ALA A 76 -10.46 3.61 4.40
CA ALA A 76 -10.94 2.68 3.39
C ALA A 76 -10.20 1.32 3.44
N VAL A 77 -8.88 1.34 3.63
CA VAL A 77 -8.07 0.13 3.80
C VAL A 77 -8.45 -0.60 5.08
N SER A 78 -8.61 0.13 6.19
CA SER A 78 -9.02 -0.47 7.48
C SER A 78 -10.37 -1.18 7.37
N LYS A 79 -11.38 -0.54 6.74
CA LYS A 79 -12.69 -1.15 6.47
C LYS A 79 -12.57 -2.39 5.59
N ALA A 80 -11.75 -2.35 4.54
CA ALA A 80 -11.53 -3.49 3.65
C ALA A 80 -10.86 -4.66 4.38
N CYS A 81 -9.84 -4.40 5.19
CA CYS A 81 -9.15 -5.43 5.97
C CYS A 81 -10.06 -6.07 7.03
N GLN A 82 -10.87 -5.28 7.74
CA GLN A 82 -11.84 -5.80 8.71
C GLN A 82 -12.90 -6.68 8.03
N ALA A 83 -13.39 -6.29 6.84
CA ALA A 83 -14.37 -7.06 6.10
C ALA A 83 -13.82 -8.40 5.56
N LEU A 84 -12.50 -8.49 5.36
CA LEU A 84 -11.80 -9.67 4.82
C LEU A 84 -11.09 -10.49 5.90
N ASP A 85 -11.24 -10.13 7.18
CA ASP A 85 -10.51 -10.73 8.32
C ASP A 85 -8.98 -10.71 8.16
N LEU A 86 -8.46 -9.62 7.62
CA LEU A 86 -7.03 -9.39 7.41
C LEU A 86 -6.45 -8.45 8.46
N SER A 87 -5.27 -8.79 8.96
CA SER A 87 -4.55 -7.95 9.94
C SER A 87 -3.37 -7.22 9.31
N ILE A 88 -3.18 -5.95 9.69
CA ILE A 88 -1.99 -5.14 9.38
C ILE A 88 -1.19 -4.94 10.69
N PRO A 89 -0.33 -5.90 11.12
CA PRO A 89 0.41 -5.78 12.38
C PRO A 89 1.61 -4.83 12.31
N VAL A 90 2.11 -4.50 11.11
CA VAL A 90 3.32 -3.69 10.92
C VAL A 90 3.13 -2.68 9.80
N GLY A 91 3.87 -1.58 9.87
CA GLY A 91 3.85 -0.56 8.83
C GLY A 91 4.90 0.53 9.04
N LYS A 92 5.06 1.38 8.03
CA LYS A 92 5.93 2.56 8.05
C LYS A 92 5.25 3.70 7.30
N ASP A 93 5.52 4.93 7.72
CA ASP A 93 5.13 6.14 7.01
C ASP A 93 6.34 6.95 6.52
N SER A 94 6.17 7.68 5.43
CA SER A 94 7.14 8.63 4.86
C SER A 94 6.37 9.82 4.30
N LEU A 95 6.24 10.85 5.14
CA LEU A 95 5.28 11.95 4.97
C LEU A 95 5.87 13.25 4.39
N SER A 96 7.14 13.22 3.97
CA SER A 96 7.90 14.39 3.50
C SER A 96 8.25 14.31 2.01
N MET A 97 7.48 13.57 1.21
CA MET A 97 7.73 13.39 -0.23
C MET A 97 7.44 14.67 -1.03
N LYS A 98 8.35 15.65 -0.90
CA LYS A 98 8.36 16.90 -1.66
C LYS A 98 9.77 17.14 -2.19
N PRO A 99 9.98 17.23 -3.52
CA PRO A 99 11.27 17.65 -4.04
C PRO A 99 11.49 19.13 -3.75
N CYS A 100 12.42 19.46 -2.84
CA CYS A 100 12.90 20.81 -2.62
C CYS A 100 14.17 21.04 -3.47
N GLY A 101 14.02 21.63 -4.66
CA GLY A 101 15.15 21.98 -5.52
C GLY A 101 14.90 23.28 -6.30
N ARG A 102 15.94 24.11 -6.48
CA ARG A 102 15.85 25.40 -7.23
C ARG A 102 15.40 25.26 -8.69
N THR A 103 15.35 24.05 -9.22
CA THR A 103 14.85 23.70 -10.56
C THR A 103 13.32 23.59 -10.63
N ALA A 104 12.60 23.81 -9.51
CA ALA A 104 11.13 23.77 -9.44
C ALA A 104 10.40 24.96 -10.12
N LYS A 105 11.11 25.88 -10.78
CA LYS A 105 10.48 26.99 -11.55
C LYS A 105 10.15 26.64 -12.99
N ARG A 106 10.44 25.43 -13.46
CA ARG A 106 10.02 24.98 -14.79
C ARG A 106 8.81 24.07 -14.60
N LYS A 107 7.62 24.62 -14.83
CA LYS A 107 6.36 23.86 -14.95
C LYS A 107 6.46 23.00 -16.21
N ILE A 108 7.25 21.93 -16.15
CA ILE A 108 7.28 20.91 -17.18
C ILE A 108 5.97 20.14 -17.00
N ARG A 109 4.99 20.43 -17.86
CA ARG A 109 3.83 19.55 -18.06
C ARG A 109 4.36 18.14 -18.30
N GLY A 110 4.30 17.27 -17.28
CA GLY A 110 4.67 15.85 -17.42
C GLY A 110 5.71 15.31 -16.44
N PHE A 111 6.34 16.11 -15.57
CA PHE A 111 7.07 15.55 -14.42
C PHE A 111 6.12 15.48 -13.22
N ALA A 112 5.31 14.41 -13.17
CA ALA A 112 4.59 14.07 -11.95
C ALA A 112 5.64 13.75 -10.89
N VAL A 113 5.69 14.54 -9.81
CA VAL A 113 6.15 14.02 -8.53
C VAL A 113 5.33 12.75 -8.33
N GLU A 114 5.98 11.58 -8.19
CA GLU A 114 5.26 10.32 -8.06
C GLU A 114 4.22 10.49 -6.94
N PRO A 115 2.93 10.33 -7.27
CA PRO A 115 1.87 10.55 -6.31
C PRO A 115 2.05 9.61 -5.14
N ASP A 116 1.70 10.13 -3.98
CA ASP A 116 1.50 9.46 -2.70
C ASP A 116 1.15 7.98 -2.91
N TYR A 117 2.11 7.09 -2.70
CA TYR A 117 1.95 5.68 -3.05
C TYR A 117 1.81 4.82 -1.79
N PHE A 118 0.72 4.09 -1.72
CA PHE A 118 0.50 3.09 -0.70
C PHE A 118 1.00 1.75 -1.23
N ARG A 119 1.92 1.11 -0.50
CA ARG A 119 2.40 -0.24 -0.80
C ARG A 119 2.00 -1.20 0.31
N VAL A 120 1.40 -2.31 -0.07
CA VAL A 120 1.11 -3.43 0.82
C VAL A 120 2.03 -4.58 0.48
N ARG A 121 2.61 -5.19 1.51
CA ARG A 121 3.21 -6.53 1.41
C ARG A 121 2.33 -7.52 2.16
N ALA A 122 1.98 -8.62 1.54
CA ALA A 122 1.38 -9.77 2.22
C ALA A 122 2.47 -10.81 2.52
N CYS A 123 2.40 -11.43 3.70
CA CYS A 123 3.32 -12.44 4.19
C CYS A 123 2.55 -13.57 4.88
#